data_AF-A0A1J3EAK8-F1
#
_entry.id   AF-A0A1J3EAK8-F1
#
_cell.length_a   1.000
_cell.length_b   1.000
_cell.length_c   1.000
_cell.angle_alpha   90.00
_cell.angle_beta   90.00
_cell.angle_gamma   90.00
#
_symmetry.space_group_name_H-M   'P 1'
#
loop_
_entity.id
_entity.type
_entity.pdbx_description
1 polymer ?
#
loop_
_entity_poly.entity_id
_entity_poly.type
_entity_poly.pdbx_seq_one_letter_code
_entity_poly.pdbx_strand_id
1 'polypeptide(L)'
;EIFGFDPETEHYGSLVDLLCRAGRVEEAKDIVQKKMPMRPSQSMWGSILSACRGGEDIETAELALTELLKLEPEKEGGYVLLSNIYAAAGRFGYSDKTREAMESRGVKKVAGYSRVVGVE
;
A
#
# COMPACT_ATOMS: atom_id res chain seq x y z
N GLU A 1 2.85 -8.75 32.02
CA GLU A 1 1.39 -8.95 32.06
C GLU A 1 0.87 -8.89 30.63
N ILE A 2 0.12 -9.90 30.20
CA ILE A 2 -0.57 -9.86 28.91
C ILE A 2 -1.98 -9.38 29.27
N PHE A 3 -2.29 -8.12 28.98
CA PHE A 3 -3.65 -7.62 29.14
C PHE A 3 -4.54 -8.45 28.21
N GLY A 4 -5.50 -9.19 28.78
CA GLY A 4 -6.27 -10.23 28.12
C GLY A 4 -7.35 -9.70 27.19
N PHE A 5 -6.95 -9.02 26.13
CA PHE A 5 -7.81 -8.69 24.99
C PHE A 5 -7.21 -9.29 23.72
N ASP A 6 -8.05 -9.96 22.94
CA ASP A 6 -7.65 -10.44 21.62
C ASP A 6 -7.53 -9.22 20.68
N PRO A 7 -6.37 -9.02 20.01
CA PRO A 7 -6.21 -7.87 19.14
C PRO A 7 -7.17 -7.93 17.94
N GLU A 8 -8.04 -6.94 17.85
CA GLU A 8 -8.91 -6.72 16.70
C GLU A 8 -8.17 -6.11 15.49
N THR A 9 -8.84 -6.05 14.34
CA THR A 9 -8.35 -5.48 13.08
C THR A 9 -7.76 -4.07 13.25
N GLU A 10 -8.37 -3.22 14.08
CA GLU A 10 -7.90 -1.85 14.31
C GLU A 10 -6.54 -1.78 15.03
N HIS A 11 -6.31 -2.70 15.98
CA HIS A 11 -5.04 -2.81 16.69
C HIS A 11 -3.92 -3.24 15.75
N TYR A 12 -4.19 -4.23 14.90
CA TYR A 12 -3.25 -4.64 13.87
C TYR A 12 -3.00 -3.53 12.84
N GLY A 13 -4.03 -2.79 12.45
CA GLY A 13 -3.90 -1.65 11.55
C GLY A 13 -2.93 -0.60 12.09
N SER A 14 -3.10 -0.26 13.36
CA SER A 14 -2.22 0.68 14.07
C SER A 14 -0.79 0.14 14.18
N LEU A 15 -0.62 -1.14 14.50
CA LEU A 15 0.70 -1.78 14.62
C LEU A 15 1.44 -1.80 13.27
N VAL A 16 0.75 -2.18 12.20
CA VAL A 16 1.33 -2.21 10.85
C VAL A 16 1.74 -0.81 10.40
N ASP A 17 0.88 0.19 10.59
CA ASP A 17 1.21 1.58 10.24
C ASP A 17 2.48 2.08 10.98
N LEU A 18 2.58 1.80 12.28
CA LEU A 18 3.75 2.15 13.08
C LEU A 18 5.03 1.47 12.58
N LEU A 19 4.97 0.18 12.28
CA LEU A 19 6.12 -0.58 11.76
C LEU A 19 6.55 -0.04 10.40
N CYS A 20 5.61 0.20 9.48
CA CYS A 20 5.87 0.78 8.17
C CYS A 20 6.56 2.15 8.28
N ARG A 21 6.06 3.03 9.15
CA ARG A 21 6.64 4.37 9.36
C ARG A 21 8.01 4.33 10.03
N ALA A 22 8.30 3.28 10.79
CA ALA A 22 9.61 3.02 11.37
C ALA A 22 10.58 2.35 10.38
N GLY A 23 10.19 2.09 9.12
CA GLY A 23 10.99 1.38 8.13
C GLY A 23 11.10 -0.13 8.38
N ARG A 24 10.31 -0.69 9.32
CA ARG A 24 10.29 -2.12 9.67
C ARG A 24 9.29 -2.87 8.79
N VAL A 25 9.42 -2.71 7.48
CA VAL A 25 8.44 -3.19 6.49
C VAL A 25 8.31 -4.71 6.51
N GLU A 26 9.43 -5.44 6.60
CA GLU A 26 9.43 -6.90 6.67
C GLU A 26 8.64 -7.44 7.88
N GLU A 27 8.73 -6.75 9.01
CA GLU A 27 7.98 -7.15 10.20
C GLU A 27 6.50 -6.83 10.07
N ALA A 28 6.16 -5.68 9.47
CA ALA A 28 4.78 -5.36 9.12
C ALA A 28 4.19 -6.43 8.19
N LYS A 29 4.95 -6.88 7.18
CA LYS A 29 4.57 -7.98 6.28
C LYS A 29 4.35 -9.30 7.04
N ASP A 30 5.25 -9.65 7.96
CA ASP A 30 5.12 -10.85 8.79
C ASP A 30 3.89 -10.81 9.71
N ILE A 31 3.56 -9.65 10.27
CA ILE A 31 2.32 -9.48 11.06
C ILE A 31 1.10 -9.82 10.19
N VAL A 32 0.96 -9.20 9.02
CA VAL A 32 -0.23 -9.36 8.18
C VAL A 32 -0.33 -10.75 7.53
N GLN A 33 0.79 -11.43 7.29
CA GLN A 33 0.80 -12.76 6.64
C GLN A 33 0.71 -13.92 7.63
N LYS A 34 1.29 -13.79 8.82
CA LYS A 34 1.51 -14.94 9.72
C LYS A 34 0.84 -14.81 11.09
N LYS A 35 0.67 -13.58 11.60
CA LYS A 35 0.20 -13.38 12.99
C LYS A 35 -1.26 -12.94 13.09
N MET A 36 -1.78 -12.28 12.06
CA MET A 36 -3.18 -11.87 12.03
C MET A 36 -4.11 -13.08 11.83
N PRO A 37 -5.06 -13.34 12.75
CA PRO A 37 -6.05 -14.41 12.58
C PRO A 37 -7.19 -14.01 11.63
N MET A 38 -7.29 -12.73 11.28
CA MET A 38 -8.28 -12.17 10.35
C MET A 38 -7.63 -11.69 9.06
N ARG A 39 -8.45 -11.49 8.02
CA ARG A 39 -7.98 -10.94 6.74
C ARG A 39 -7.45 -9.52 6.94
N PRO A 40 -6.23 -9.19 6.46
CA PRO A 40 -5.70 -7.83 6.54
C PRO A 40 -6.56 -6.85 5.74
N SER A 41 -6.68 -5.62 6.25
CA SER A 41 -7.48 -4.57 5.63
C SER A 41 -6.75 -3.90 4.47
N GLN A 42 -7.50 -3.11 3.68
CA GLN A 42 -6.92 -2.27 2.64
C GLN A 42 -5.90 -1.28 3.21
N SER A 43 -6.19 -0.66 4.36
CA SER A 43 -5.31 0.34 4.96
C SER A 43 -3.94 -0.26 5.31
N MET A 44 -3.90 -1.50 5.81
CA MET A 44 -2.66 -2.19 6.15
C MET A 44 -1.77 -2.42 4.92
N TRP A 45 -2.35 -2.96 3.83
CA TRP A 45 -1.61 -3.13 2.58
C TRP A 45 -1.20 -1.79 1.95
N GLY A 46 -2.04 -0.76 2.09
CA GLY A 46 -1.73 0.61 1.69
C GLY A 46 -0.52 1.18 2.44
N SER A 47 -0.44 1.00 3.76
CA SER A 47 0.72 1.43 4.56
C SER A 47 2.00 0.69 4.17
N ILE A 48 1.92 -0.63 3.93
CA ILE A 48 3.07 -1.44 3.46
C ILE A 48 3.54 -0.95 2.09
N LEU A 49 2.62 -0.77 1.13
CA LEU A 49 2.96 -0.31 -0.22
C LEU A 49 3.58 1.10 -0.19
N SER A 50 3.03 2.00 0.63
CA SER A 50 3.56 3.36 0.81
C SER A 50 4.97 3.35 1.40
N ALA A 51 5.27 2.43 2.33
CA ALA A 51 6.61 2.29 2.89
C ALA A 51 7.65 1.83 1.84
N CYS A 52 7.21 1.11 0.81
CA CYS A 52 8.08 0.66 -0.30
C CYS A 52 8.30 1.73 -1.38
N ARG A 53 7.83 2.97 -1.18
CA ARG A 53 7.93 4.07 -2.18
C ARG A 53 9.35 4.39 -2.66
N GLY A 54 10.37 4.05 -1.87
CA GLY A 54 11.79 4.24 -2.21
C GLY A 54 12.30 3.28 -3.29
N GLY A 55 11.56 2.20 -3.58
CA GLY A 55 11.95 1.20 -4.58
C GLY A 55 13.01 0.22 -4.09
N GLU A 56 13.37 0.23 -2.80
CA GLU A 56 14.37 -0.69 -2.23
C GLU A 56 13.84 -2.13 -2.08
N ASP A 57 12.54 -2.27 -1.79
CA ASP A 57 11.86 -3.57 -1.64
C ASP A 57 10.66 -3.67 -2.59
N ILE A 58 10.96 -4.09 -3.82
CA ILE A 58 9.98 -4.21 -4.89
C ILE A 58 9.09 -5.43 -4.70
N GLU A 59 9.61 -6.52 -4.13
CA GLU A 59 8.85 -7.75 -3.92
C GLU A 59 7.71 -7.51 -2.94
N THR A 60 7.99 -6.82 -1.83
CA THR A 60 6.95 -6.45 -0.86
C THR A 60 5.96 -5.45 -1.46
N ALA A 61 6.41 -4.52 -2.33
CA ALA A 61 5.53 -3.61 -3.04
C ALA A 61 4.56 -4.34 -3.99
N GLU A 62 5.07 -5.27 -4.80
CA GLU A 62 4.26 -6.06 -5.74
C GLU A 62 3.24 -6.92 -5.00
N LEU A 63 3.64 -7.55 -3.89
CA LEU A 63 2.75 -8.30 -3.02
C LEU A 63 1.63 -7.40 -2.47
N ALA A 64 2.00 -6.27 -1.86
CA ALA A 64 1.04 -5.35 -1.25
C ALA A 64 0.03 -4.81 -2.28
N LEU A 65 0.49 -4.47 -3.50
CA LEU A 65 -0.45 -4.11 -4.57
C LEU A 65 -1.34 -5.29 -4.95
N THR A 66 -0.78 -6.48 -5.13
CA THR A 66 -1.56 -7.66 -5.52
C THR A 66 -2.70 -7.91 -4.55
N GLU A 67 -2.44 -7.79 -3.25
CA GLU A 67 -3.48 -7.92 -2.22
C GLU A 67 -4.47 -6.74 -2.22
N LEU A 68 -4.02 -5.51 -2.45
CA LEU A 68 -4.91 -4.35 -2.64
C LEU A 68 -5.86 -4.53 -3.81
N LEU A 69 -5.39 -5.03 -4.95
CA LEU A 69 -6.20 -5.24 -6.15
C LEU A 69 -7.21 -6.39 -5.97
N LYS A 70 -6.89 -7.39 -5.14
CA LYS A 70 -7.87 -8.41 -4.74
C LYS A 70 -8.98 -7.86 -3.86
N LEU A 71 -8.70 -6.81 -3.08
CA LEU A 71 -9.67 -6.14 -2.22
C LEU A 71 -10.48 -5.10 -2.99
N GLU A 72 -9.84 -4.32 -3.86
CA GLU A 72 -10.44 -3.24 -4.63
C GLU A 72 -9.82 -3.15 -6.04
N PRO A 73 -10.29 -3.98 -6.98
CA PRO A 73 -9.72 -4.04 -8.33
C PRO A 73 -9.94 -2.76 -9.16
N GLU A 74 -10.86 -1.89 -8.73
CA GLU A 74 -11.29 -0.70 -9.46
C GLU A 74 -10.60 0.61 -9.00
N LYS A 75 -9.86 0.59 -7.88
CA LYS A 75 -9.24 1.84 -7.37
C LYS A 75 -7.93 2.18 -8.08
N GLU A 76 -7.89 3.39 -8.63
CA GLU A 76 -6.75 3.93 -9.39
C GLU A 76 -5.47 4.11 -8.56
N GLY A 77 -5.62 4.39 -7.26
CA GLY A 77 -4.52 4.76 -6.39
C GLY A 77 -3.43 3.69 -6.26
N GLY A 78 -3.81 2.41 -6.26
CA GLY A 78 -2.86 1.30 -6.16
C GLY A 78 -1.91 1.23 -7.35
N TYR A 79 -2.46 1.34 -8.56
CA TYR A 79 -1.66 1.29 -9.79
C TYR A 79 -0.73 2.48 -9.95
N VAL A 80 -1.20 3.69 -9.63
CA VAL A 80 -0.36 4.90 -9.67
C VAL A 80 0.83 4.75 -8.74
N LEU A 81 0.61 4.21 -7.53
CA LEU A 81 1.67 4.04 -6.56
C LEU A 81 2.72 3.00 -7.01
N LEU A 82 2.30 1.87 -7.61
CA LEU A 82 3.26 0.89 -8.15
C LEU A 82 4.05 1.42 -9.36
N SER A 83 3.40 2.15 -10.28
CA SER A 83 4.13 2.79 -11.39
C SER A 83 5.23 3.73 -10.86
N ASN A 84 4.95 4.48 -9.79
CA ASN A 84 5.95 5.33 -9.15
C ASN A 84 7.07 4.52 -8.45
N ILE A 85 6.74 3.41 -7.80
CA ILE A 85 7.72 2.51 -7.16
C ILE A 85 8.66 1.92 -8.20
N TYR A 86 8.14 1.41 -9.32
CA TYR A 86 8.99 0.92 -10.42
C TYR A 86 9.87 2.02 -11.00
N ALA A 87 9.36 3.23 -11.17
CA ALA A 87 10.16 4.36 -11.63
C ALA A 87 11.28 4.71 -10.63
N ALA A 88 10.99 4.72 -9.32
CA ALA A 88 11.98 4.94 -8.27
C ALA A 88 13.08 3.88 -8.27
N ALA A 89 12.72 2.63 -8.57
CA ALA A 89 13.65 1.51 -8.74
C ALA A 89 14.40 1.49 -10.09
N GLY A 90 14.21 2.49 -10.96
CA GLY A 90 14.80 2.52 -12.31
C GLY A 90 14.21 1.49 -13.29
N ARG A 91 13.10 0.83 -12.93
CA ARG A 91 12.41 -0.18 -13.75
C ARG A 91 11.33 0.45 -14.63
N PHE A 92 11.71 1.41 -15.47
CA PHE A 92 10.77 2.21 -16.28
C PHE A 92 9.84 1.35 -17.16
N GLY A 93 10.34 0.26 -17.75
CA GLY A 93 9.49 -0.64 -18.55
C GLY A 93 8.38 -1.34 -17.77
N TYR A 94 8.51 -1.53 -16.45
CA TYR A 94 7.44 -2.05 -15.60
C TYR A 94 6.46 -0.94 -15.18
N SER A 95 6.97 0.29 -14.99
CA SER A 95 6.12 1.48 -14.82
C SER A 95 5.18 1.67 -16.01
N ASP A 96 5.70 1.53 -17.23
CA ASP A 96 4.91 1.74 -18.46
C ASP A 96 3.83 0.66 -18.62
N LYS A 97 4.18 -0.62 -18.40
CA LYS A 97 3.20 -1.72 -18.37
C LYS A 97 2.11 -1.51 -17.31
N THR A 98 2.47 -0.95 -16.16
CA THR A 98 1.50 -0.65 -15.09
C THR A 98 0.53 0.45 -15.54
N ARG A 99 1.02 1.46 -16.27
CA ARG A 99 0.19 2.52 -16.87
C ARG A 99 -0.74 1.98 -17.95
N GLU A 100 -0.24 1.13 -18.86
CA GLU A 100 -1.07 0.48 -19.87
C GLU A 100 -2.18 -0.39 -19.25
N ALA A 101 -1.87 -1.11 -18.16
CA ALA A 101 -2.85 -1.89 -17.41
C ALA A 101 -3.92 -1.02 -16.75
N MET A 102 -3.59 0.21 -16.33
CA MET A 102 -4.59 1.18 -15.85
C MET A 102 -5.51 1.63 -16.98
N GLU A 103 -4.93 2.07 -18.10
CA GLU A 103 -5.68 2.61 -19.23
C GLU A 103 -6.65 1.58 -19.82
N SER A 104 -6.20 0.34 -19.99
CA SER A 104 -7.03 -0.78 -20.46
C SER A 104 -8.20 -1.11 -19.53
N ARG A 105 -8.11 -0.77 -18.24
CA ARG A 105 -9.17 -0.95 -17.24
C ARG A 105 -10.06 0.29 -17.07
N GLY A 106 -9.83 1.34 -17.86
CA GLY A 106 -10.58 2.60 -17.76
C GLY A 106 -10.21 3.45 -16.53
N VAL A 107 -9.13 3.09 -15.85
CA VAL A 107 -8.60 3.75 -14.65
C VAL A 107 -7.77 4.95 -15.10
N LYS A 108 -8.27 6.17 -14.92
CA LYS A 108 -7.64 7.42 -15.37
C LYS A 108 -7.25 8.28 -14.18
N LYS A 109 -5.94 8.38 -13.89
CA LYS A 109 -5.39 9.24 -12.83
C LYS A 109 -6.11 10.61 -12.80
N VAL A 110 -6.97 10.81 -11.81
CA VAL A 110 -7.43 12.15 -11.45
C VAL A 110 -6.26 12.86 -10.78
N ALA A 111 -5.81 13.97 -11.35
CA ALA A 111 -4.80 14.80 -10.69
C ALA A 111 -5.37 15.28 -9.35
N GLY A 112 -4.71 14.90 -8.24
CA GLY A 112 -5.06 15.42 -6.92
C GLY A 112 -4.81 16.92 -6.87
N TYR A 113 -5.82 17.69 -6.46
CA TYR A 113 -5.68 19.11 -6.16
C TYR A 113 -5.86 19.30 -4.65
N SER A 114 -5.00 20.10 -4.03
CA SER A 114 -5.16 20.53 -2.64
C SER A 114 -5.64 21.97 -2.66
N ARG A 115 -6.89 22.22 -2.21
CA ARG A 115 -7.44 23.57 -2.13
C ARG A 115 -7.25 24.08 -0.70
N VAL A 116 -6.33 25.01 -0.49
CA VAL A 116 -6.31 25.79 0.76
C VAL A 116 -7.44 26.79 0.64
N VAL A 117 -8.52 26.57 1.41
CA VAL A 117 -9.58 27.58 1.54
C VAL A 117 -9.04 28.62 2.52
N GLY A 118 -8.59 29.76 2.01
CA GLY A 118 -8.31 30.91 2.86
C GLY A 118 -9.61 31.32 3.54
N VAL A 119 -9.64 31.26 4.87
CA VAL A 119 -10.70 31.88 5.65
C VAL A 119 -10.24 33.32 5.86
N GLU A 120 -10.90 34.27 5.20
CA GLU A 120 -10.78 35.71 5.48
C GLU A 120 -11.57 36.09 6.73
#